data_AF-A0A183BY87-F1
#
_entry.id   AF-A0A183BY87-F1
#
_cell.length_a   1.000
_cell.length_b   1.000
_cell.length_c   1.000
_cell.angle_alpha   90.00
_cell.angle_beta   90.00
_cell.angle_gamma   90.00
#
_symmetry.space_group_name_H-M   'P 1'
#
loop_
_entity.id
_entity.type
_entity.pdbx_description
1 polymer ?
#
loop_
_entity_poly.entity_id
_entity_poly.type
_entity_poly.pdbx_seq_one_letter_code
_entity_poly.pdbx_strand_id
1 'polypeptide(L)'
;MYFCAGSRFHEQCQGPQPGVISEQLRDALGIGLRVLPPWIYRMRRLGFLNGYPPAYRKRATEQLTVKFHMEDEPTSTVGGRRKRKHAETTGADDQCRIKPEKLIRYSGFNYEAEDYVDFDAQQWLIPPWETFVQAQQHYIDQHLASIAKVPPTTMDP
;
A
#
# COMPACT_ATOMS: atom_id res chain seq x y z
N MET A 1 -16.38 -42.27 23.77
CA MET A 1 -14.91 -42.18 23.61
C MET A 1 -14.63 -41.53 22.27
N TYR A 2 -14.14 -40.29 22.29
CA TYR A 2 -13.03 -39.80 21.46
C TYR A 2 -12.40 -38.68 22.29
N PHE A 3 -11.26 -39.00 22.91
CA PHE A 3 -10.38 -38.01 23.49
C PHE A 3 -9.56 -37.42 22.34
N CYS A 4 -9.60 -36.11 22.16
CA CYS A 4 -8.51 -35.37 21.53
C CYS A 4 -8.03 -34.31 22.52
N ALA A 5 -6.91 -34.62 23.15
CA ALA A 5 -6.15 -33.73 23.98
C ALA A 5 -5.47 -32.65 23.12
N GLY A 6 -5.40 -31.44 23.68
CA GLY A 6 -4.28 -30.53 23.50
C GLY A 6 -3.85 -30.18 22.08
N SER A 7 -4.53 -29.21 21.47
CA SER A 7 -3.88 -28.28 20.55
C SER A 7 -4.21 -26.88 21.02
N ARG A 8 -3.25 -26.22 21.68
CA ARG A 8 -3.28 -24.75 21.87
C ARG A 8 -3.38 -24.16 20.47
N PHE A 9 -4.53 -23.55 20.18
CA PHE A 9 -4.89 -22.94 18.90
C PHE A 9 -3.72 -22.10 18.36
N HIS A 10 -2.91 -22.71 17.50
CA HIS A 10 -2.09 -22.03 16.54
C HIS A 10 -2.79 -22.20 15.21
N GLU A 11 -4.03 -21.68 15.16
CA GLU A 11 -4.65 -21.39 13.88
C GLU A 11 -3.74 -20.34 13.25
N GLN A 12 -3.01 -20.72 12.20
CA GLN A 12 -2.20 -19.81 11.40
C GLN A 12 -3.16 -18.88 10.64
N CYS A 13 -3.92 -18.07 11.37
CA CYS A 13 -4.71 -16.99 10.83
C CYS A 13 -3.70 -15.98 10.29
N GLN A 14 -3.45 -16.03 8.98
CA GLN A 14 -2.88 -14.88 8.29
C GLN A 14 -3.72 -13.68 8.71
N GLY A 15 -3.08 -12.68 9.34
CA GLY A 15 -3.79 -11.51 9.87
C GLY A 15 -4.64 -10.82 8.79
N PRO A 16 -5.58 -9.95 9.16
CA PRO A 16 -6.50 -9.33 8.22
C PRO A 16 -5.74 -8.67 7.05
N GLN A 17 -6.00 -9.16 5.84
CA GLN A 17 -5.39 -8.66 4.62
C GLN A 17 -6.32 -7.66 3.95
N PRO A 18 -5.83 -6.48 3.53
CA PRO A 18 -6.63 -5.53 2.80
C PRO A 18 -7.04 -6.12 1.45
N GLY A 19 -8.30 -5.91 1.07
CA GLY A 19 -8.90 -6.50 -0.13
C GLY A 19 -9.55 -7.87 0.08
N VAL A 20 -9.29 -8.54 1.21
CA VAL A 20 -9.90 -9.83 1.59
C VAL A 20 -10.84 -9.61 2.78
N ILE A 21 -12.02 -10.22 2.73
CA ILE A 21 -13.06 -10.11 3.77
C ILE A 21 -13.47 -11.53 4.14
N SER A 22 -13.47 -11.85 5.43
CA SER A 22 -13.95 -13.15 5.92
C SER A 22 -15.47 -13.29 5.73
N GLU A 23 -15.95 -14.53 5.64
CA GLU A 23 -17.38 -14.82 5.50
C GLU A 23 -18.19 -14.29 6.68
N GLN A 24 -17.68 -14.43 7.91
CA GLN A 24 -18.30 -13.89 9.12
C GLN A 24 -18.48 -12.36 9.05
N LEU A 25 -17.48 -11.64 8.53
CA LEU A 25 -17.56 -10.19 8.37
C LEU A 25 -18.50 -9.80 7.24
N ARG A 26 -18.59 -10.60 6.17
CA ARG A 26 -19.57 -10.38 5.09
C ARG A 26 -20.99 -10.50 5.61
N ASP A 27 -21.28 -11.55 6.38
CA ASP A 27 -22.60 -11.77 6.98
C ASP A 27 -22.98 -10.63 7.93
N ALA A 28 -22.05 -10.23 8.81
CA ALA A 28 -22.26 -9.10 9.72
C ALA A 28 -22.52 -7.76 8.99
N LEU A 29 -21.96 -7.59 7.79
CA LEU A 29 -22.18 -6.42 6.94
C LEU A 29 -23.39 -6.55 6.00
N GLY A 30 -24.06 -7.70 5.98
CA GLY A 30 -25.16 -7.99 5.05
C GLY A 30 -24.73 -8.08 3.59
N ILE A 31 -23.48 -8.42 3.32
CA ILE A 31 -22.94 -8.58 1.96
C ILE A 31 -23.02 -10.05 1.56
N GLY A 32 -23.62 -10.34 0.41
CA GLY A 32 -23.68 -11.72 -0.11
C GLY A 32 -22.28 -12.34 -0.29
N LEU A 33 -22.17 -13.66 -0.14
CA LEU A 33 -20.90 -14.40 -0.17
C LEU A 33 -20.06 -14.10 -1.42
N ARG A 34 -20.72 -14.03 -2.59
CA ARG A 34 -20.08 -13.75 -3.89
C ARG A 34 -20.39 -12.35 -4.40
N VAL A 35 -20.92 -11.46 -3.58
CA VAL A 35 -21.24 -10.09 -4.02
C VAL A 35 -20.02 -9.20 -3.82
N LEU A 36 -19.73 -8.37 -4.82
CA LEU A 36 -18.68 -7.37 -4.73
C LEU A 36 -19.00 -6.35 -3.60
N PRO A 37 -18.05 -6.04 -2.71
CA PRO A 37 -18.31 -5.14 -1.61
C PRO A 37 -18.73 -3.72 -2.07
N PRO A 38 -19.70 -3.07 -1.40
CA PRO A 38 -20.26 -1.78 -1.85
C PRO A 38 -19.24 -0.63 -2.00
N TRP A 39 -18.14 -0.67 -1.25
CA TRP A 39 -17.09 0.35 -1.35
C TRP A 39 -16.24 0.22 -2.61
N ILE A 40 -16.21 -0.95 -3.27
CA ILE A 40 -15.54 -1.10 -4.57
C ILE A 40 -16.17 -0.16 -5.61
N TYR A 41 -17.51 -0.09 -5.66
CA TYR A 41 -18.23 0.84 -6.51
C TYR A 41 -17.93 2.31 -6.20
N ARG A 42 -17.73 2.64 -4.90
CA ARG A 42 -17.32 3.99 -4.51
C ARG A 42 -15.90 4.32 -4.97
N MET A 43 -14.96 3.38 -4.89
CA MET A 43 -13.62 3.56 -5.43
C MET A 43 -13.65 3.78 -6.95
N ARG A 44 -14.47 3.01 -7.68
CA ARG A 44 -14.67 3.18 -9.12
C ARG A 44 -15.14 4.60 -9.48
N ARG A 45 -16.12 5.13 -8.74
CA ARG A 45 -16.64 6.51 -8.92
C ARG A 45 -15.59 7.59 -8.70
N LEU A 46 -14.59 7.35 -7.86
CA LEU A 46 -13.46 8.26 -7.64
C LEU A 46 -12.36 8.10 -8.70
N GLY A 47 -12.42 7.05 -9.52
CA GLY A 47 -11.44 6.71 -10.54
C GLY A 47 -10.23 5.93 -10.02
N PHE A 48 -9.41 5.38 -10.91
CA PHE A 48 -8.30 4.49 -10.56
C PHE A 48 -7.21 5.15 -9.70
N LEU A 49 -7.01 6.46 -9.87
CA LEU A 49 -6.04 7.22 -9.09
C LEU A 49 -6.63 7.63 -7.74
N ASN A 50 -7.71 8.42 -7.71
CA ASN A 50 -8.22 8.95 -6.44
C ASN A 50 -9.01 7.91 -5.62
N GLY A 51 -9.54 6.87 -6.27
CA GLY A 51 -10.24 5.78 -5.59
C GLY A 51 -9.31 4.76 -4.92
N TYR A 52 -8.06 4.63 -5.37
CA TYR A 52 -7.11 3.74 -4.72
C TYR A 52 -6.66 4.31 -3.36
N PRO A 53 -6.67 3.53 -2.27
CA PRO A 53 -6.45 4.11 -0.96
C PRO A 53 -5.03 4.71 -0.83
N PRO A 54 -4.90 5.99 -0.42
CA PRO A 54 -3.64 6.72 -0.48
C PRO A 54 -2.59 6.15 0.49
N ALA A 55 -3.02 5.59 1.62
CA ALA A 55 -2.11 4.97 2.59
C ALA A 55 -1.33 3.79 1.99
N TYR A 56 -1.98 2.98 1.15
CA TYR A 56 -1.34 1.85 0.51
C TYR A 56 -0.47 2.26 -0.67
N ARG A 57 -0.83 3.34 -1.36
CA ARG A 57 0.07 3.98 -2.34
C ARG A 57 1.37 4.40 -1.66
N LYS A 58 1.28 5.14 -0.56
CA LYS A 58 2.45 5.59 0.22
C LYS A 58 3.31 4.43 0.75
N ARG A 59 2.71 3.29 1.12
CA ARG A 59 3.48 2.09 1.53
C ARG A 59 4.20 1.42 0.36
N ALA A 60 3.64 1.51 -0.84
CA ALA A 60 4.22 0.95 -2.06
C ALA A 60 5.28 1.87 -2.69
N THR A 61 5.16 3.18 -2.50
CA THR A 61 6.19 4.18 -2.77
C THR A 61 7.17 4.15 -1.62
N GLU A 62 8.27 3.41 -1.73
CA GLU A 62 9.32 3.47 -0.72
C GLU A 62 9.93 4.87 -0.73
N GLN A 63 9.39 5.76 0.11
CA GLN A 63 10.14 6.95 0.49
C GLN A 63 11.31 6.42 1.29
N LEU A 64 12.53 6.60 0.74
CA LEU A 64 13.75 6.62 1.53
C LEU A 64 13.39 7.30 2.83
N THR A 65 13.54 6.58 3.94
CA THR A 65 13.47 7.16 5.27
C THR A 65 14.27 8.45 5.22
N VAL A 66 13.59 9.60 5.28
CA VAL A 66 14.24 10.87 5.54
C VAL A 66 14.78 10.70 6.94
N LYS A 67 16.02 10.22 7.03
CA LYS A 67 16.76 10.12 8.29
C LYS A 67 17.00 11.57 8.67
N PHE A 68 16.15 12.10 9.53
CA PHE A 68 16.40 13.35 10.20
C PHE A 68 17.68 13.15 11.01
N HIS A 69 18.81 13.57 10.44
CA HIS A 69 20.06 13.70 11.17
C HIS A 69 19.89 14.95 12.03
N MET A 70 19.31 14.80 13.22
CA MET A 70 19.55 15.79 14.27
C MET A 70 20.98 15.55 14.70
N GLU A 71 21.86 16.47 14.32
CA GLU A 71 23.20 16.56 14.86
C GLU A 71 23.04 17.04 16.31
N ASP A 72 22.67 16.14 17.21
CA ASP A 72 23.08 16.31 18.60
C ASP A 72 24.60 16.12 18.59
N GLU A 73 25.33 17.10 19.11
CA GLU A 73 26.77 17.05 19.34
C GLU A 73 27.00 16.34 20.69
N PRO A 74 27.45 15.07 20.69
CA PRO A 74 28.12 14.54 21.86
C PRO A 74 29.61 14.42 21.56
N THR A 75 30.37 15.36 22.11
CA THR A 75 31.63 15.10 22.82
C THR A 75 32.02 13.61 22.87
N SER A 76 33.08 13.34 22.12
CA SER A 76 33.98 12.19 22.10
C SER A 76 33.84 11.19 23.25
N THR A 77 33.68 9.89 22.96
CA THR A 77 34.66 8.84 23.32
C THR A 77 34.23 7.41 22.92
N VAL A 78 35.12 6.77 22.15
CA VAL A 78 35.55 5.34 22.18
C VAL A 78 34.50 4.22 22.33
N GLY A 79 34.44 3.37 21.29
CA GLY A 79 34.35 1.92 21.48
C GLY A 79 33.17 1.23 20.78
N GLY A 80 33.47 0.45 19.74
CA GLY A 80 32.55 -0.58 19.23
C GLY A 80 32.56 -0.77 17.72
N ARG A 81 33.53 -1.53 17.21
CA ARG A 81 33.50 -2.08 15.85
C ARG A 81 32.26 -2.97 15.67
N ARG A 82 31.17 -2.41 15.14
CA ARG A 82 30.19 -3.18 14.38
C ARG A 82 30.45 -2.91 12.90
N LYS A 83 31.07 -3.86 12.22
CA LYS A 83 31.09 -3.94 10.74
C LYS A 83 29.63 -4.05 10.27
N ARG A 84 28.95 -2.91 10.14
CA ARG A 84 27.77 -2.80 9.28
C ARG A 84 28.32 -2.74 7.88
N LYS A 85 28.03 -3.75 7.07
CA LYS A 85 28.28 -3.72 5.63
C LYS A 85 27.58 -2.48 5.10
N HIS A 86 28.35 -1.44 4.80
CA HIS A 86 27.91 -0.37 3.92
C HIS A 86 27.61 -1.06 2.59
N ALA A 87 26.35 -1.41 2.35
CA ALA A 87 25.87 -1.48 0.99
C ALA A 87 25.87 -0.03 0.52
N GLU A 88 26.94 0.30 -0.19
CA GLU A 88 27.07 1.46 -1.05
C GLU A 88 25.90 1.40 -2.04
N THR A 89 24.80 2.06 -1.68
CA THR A 89 23.70 2.28 -2.62
C THR A 89 24.16 3.41 -3.52
N THR A 90 24.74 3.01 -4.65
CA THR A 90 24.99 3.82 -5.83
C THR A 90 23.81 4.78 -6.04
N GLY A 91 24.07 6.08 -6.22
CA GLY A 91 23.09 7.17 -6.31
C GLY A 91 22.15 7.14 -7.53
N ALA A 92 21.58 5.98 -7.87
CA ALA A 92 20.55 5.78 -8.88
C ALA A 92 19.20 5.35 -8.27
N ASP A 93 19.17 5.02 -6.97
CA ASP A 93 17.99 4.50 -6.26
C ASP A 93 17.14 5.60 -5.56
N ASP A 94 17.42 6.88 -5.82
CA ASP A 94 16.68 8.03 -5.26
C ASP A 94 15.31 8.30 -5.94
N GLN A 95 14.95 7.51 -6.95
CA GLN A 95 13.65 7.66 -7.61
C GLN A 95 12.55 7.06 -6.73
N CYS A 96 11.54 7.86 -6.36
CA CYS A 96 10.31 7.39 -5.71
C CYS A 96 9.52 6.46 -6.65
N ARG A 97 9.97 5.22 -6.77
CA ARG A 97 9.38 4.21 -7.65
C ARG A 97 8.39 3.34 -6.87
N ILE A 98 7.23 3.11 -7.47
CA ILE A 98 6.24 2.16 -6.95
C ILE A 98 6.80 0.75 -7.08
N LYS A 99 6.73 0.00 -5.98
CA LYS A 99 6.89 -1.45 -6.02
C LYS A 99 5.54 -2.12 -6.29
N PRO A 100 5.36 -2.81 -7.44
CA PRO A 100 4.08 -3.45 -7.78
C PRO A 100 3.65 -4.52 -6.77
N GLU A 101 4.62 -5.21 -6.17
CA GLU A 101 4.40 -6.24 -5.15
C GLU A 101 3.72 -5.72 -3.87
N LYS A 102 3.85 -4.41 -3.60
CA LYS A 102 3.27 -3.76 -2.43
C LYS A 102 1.90 -3.14 -2.72
N LEU A 103 1.46 -3.14 -3.97
CA LEU A 103 0.11 -2.69 -4.33
C LEU A 103 -0.91 -3.77 -4.00
N ILE A 104 -2.03 -3.35 -3.43
CA ILE A 104 -3.12 -4.25 -3.07
C ILE A 104 -4.03 -4.41 -4.25
N ARG A 105 -4.41 -5.66 -4.50
CA ARG A 105 -5.40 -6.03 -5.49
C ARG A 105 -6.77 -6.04 -4.83
N TYR A 106 -7.66 -5.24 -5.38
CA TYR A 106 -9.07 -5.19 -5.06
C TYR A 106 -9.83 -5.76 -6.24
N SER A 107 -10.48 -6.91 -6.02
CA SER A 107 -11.38 -7.52 -6.99
C SER A 107 -12.39 -6.48 -7.51
N GLY A 108 -12.60 -6.45 -8.82
CA GLY A 108 -13.49 -5.50 -9.49
C GLY A 108 -12.93 -4.06 -9.61
N PHE A 109 -11.85 -3.67 -8.93
CA PHE A 109 -11.33 -2.30 -9.05
C PHE A 109 -10.09 -2.22 -9.94
N ASN A 110 -9.03 -2.93 -9.56
CA ASN A 110 -7.75 -2.96 -10.27
C ASN A 110 -7.31 -4.39 -10.62
N TYR A 111 -8.19 -5.36 -10.37
CA TYR A 111 -7.98 -6.77 -10.65
C TYR A 111 -9.34 -7.44 -10.92
N GLU A 112 -9.42 -8.24 -11.98
CA GLU A 112 -10.60 -9.06 -12.27
C GLU A 112 -10.50 -10.36 -11.49
N ALA A 113 -11.50 -10.64 -10.65
CA ALA A 113 -11.61 -11.90 -9.94
C ALA A 113 -12.93 -12.56 -10.33
N GLU A 114 -12.86 -13.81 -10.79
CA GLU A 114 -14.01 -14.58 -11.27
C GLU A 114 -14.99 -14.97 -10.16
N ASP A 115 -14.55 -14.93 -8.89
CA ASP A 115 -15.33 -15.39 -7.75
C ASP A 115 -16.46 -14.43 -7.32
N TYR A 116 -16.47 -13.21 -7.86
CA TYR A 116 -17.43 -12.17 -7.48
C TYR A 116 -18.39 -11.83 -8.61
N VAL A 117 -19.67 -11.72 -8.24
CA VAL A 117 -20.71 -11.13 -9.06
C VAL A 117 -20.59 -9.62 -8.98
N ASP A 118 -20.32 -9.02 -10.14
CA ASP A 118 -20.26 -7.58 -10.32
C ASP A 118 -21.47 -7.07 -11.11
N PHE A 119 -22.34 -6.35 -10.42
CA PHE A 119 -23.57 -5.79 -11.00
C PHE A 119 -23.31 -4.64 -11.99
N ASP A 120 -22.16 -3.95 -11.90
CA ASP A 120 -21.83 -2.82 -12.77
C ASP A 120 -20.70 -3.15 -13.77
N ALA A 121 -20.45 -4.44 -14.04
CA ALA A 121 -19.31 -4.87 -14.87
C ALA A 121 -19.26 -4.19 -16.25
N GLN A 122 -20.42 -3.89 -16.83
CA GLN A 122 -20.52 -3.24 -18.15
C GLN A 122 -20.22 -1.73 -18.12
N GLN A 123 -20.26 -1.11 -16.94
CA GLN A 123 -20.06 0.34 -16.80
C GLN A 123 -18.60 0.71 -16.54
N TRP A 124 -17.78 -0.23 -16.07
CA TRP A 124 -16.44 0.04 -15.59
C TRP A 124 -15.42 -0.87 -16.27
N LEU A 125 -14.49 -0.27 -17.00
CA LEU A 125 -13.36 -0.99 -17.59
C LEU A 125 -12.24 -1.12 -16.54
N ILE A 126 -11.93 -2.33 -16.11
CA ILE A 126 -10.80 -2.57 -15.21
C ILE A 126 -9.52 -2.52 -16.06
N PRO A 127 -8.58 -1.61 -15.77
CA PRO A 127 -7.36 -1.51 -16.56
C PRO A 127 -6.48 -2.75 -16.34
N PRO A 128 -5.69 -3.16 -17.36
CA PRO A 128 -4.64 -4.14 -17.17
C PRO A 128 -3.70 -3.73 -16.02
N TRP A 129 -3.17 -4.73 -15.30
CA TRP A 129 -2.35 -4.49 -14.11
C TRP A 129 -1.16 -3.55 -14.37
N GLU A 130 -0.47 -3.75 -15.49
CA GLU A 130 0.67 -2.93 -15.89
C GLU A 130 0.28 -1.46 -16.10
N THR A 131 -0.84 -1.22 -16.79
CA THR A 131 -1.40 0.12 -17.00
C THR A 131 -1.76 0.78 -15.68
N PHE A 132 -2.34 0.02 -14.74
CA PHE A 132 -2.64 0.54 -13.40
C PHE A 132 -1.37 0.96 -12.65
N VAL A 133 -0.32 0.12 -12.64
CA VAL A 133 0.97 0.43 -12.00
C VAL A 133 1.59 1.69 -12.60
N GLN A 134 1.62 1.80 -13.93
CA GLN A 134 2.17 2.97 -14.63
C GLN A 134 1.40 4.24 -14.30
N ALA A 135 0.07 4.19 -14.25
CA ALA A 135 -0.76 5.33 -13.87
C ALA A 135 -0.46 5.80 -12.44
N GLN A 136 -0.28 4.87 -11.49
CA GLN A 136 0.09 5.23 -10.12
C GLN A 136 1.51 5.83 -10.04
N GLN A 137 2.45 5.35 -10.85
CA GLN A 137 3.81 5.92 -10.91
C GLN A 137 3.76 7.36 -11.42
N HIS A 138 3.06 7.60 -12.52
CA HIS A 138 2.90 8.93 -13.09
C HIS A 138 2.24 9.91 -12.10
N TYR A 139 1.25 9.44 -11.33
CA TYR A 139 0.64 10.24 -10.27
C TYR A 139 1.67 10.67 -9.21
N ILE A 140 2.56 9.77 -8.80
CA ILE A 140 3.61 10.08 -7.82
C ILE A 140 4.60 11.09 -8.41
N ASP A 141 5.03 10.88 -9.66
CA ASP A 141 5.97 11.78 -10.31
C ASP A 141 5.42 13.21 -10.37
N GLN A 142 4.13 13.37 -10.66
CA GLN A 142 3.46 14.68 -10.68
C GLN A 142 3.31 15.31 -9.28
N HIS A 143 2.93 14.50 -8.27
CA HIS A 143 2.58 15.01 -6.94
C HIS A 143 3.75 15.08 -5.95
N LEU A 144 4.85 14.34 -6.15
CA LEU A 144 6.09 14.52 -5.38
C LEU A 144 6.94 15.64 -5.95
N ALA A 145 6.97 15.81 -7.29
CA ALA A 145 7.68 16.93 -7.91
C ALA A 145 7.08 18.29 -7.53
N SER A 146 5.78 18.35 -7.23
CA SER A 146 5.12 19.59 -6.78
C SER A 146 5.45 19.95 -5.33
N ILE A 147 5.64 18.95 -4.44
CA ILE A 147 6.05 19.18 -3.04
C ILE A 147 7.48 19.72 -2.96
N ALA A 148 8.40 19.22 -3.81
CA ALA A 148 9.79 19.69 -3.85
C ALA A 148 9.95 21.12 -4.40
N LYS A 149 8.91 21.69 -5.02
CA LYS A 149 8.98 22.98 -5.72
C LYS A 149 8.48 24.17 -4.89
N VAL A 150 8.02 23.97 -3.66
CA VAL A 150 7.60 25.08 -2.78
C VAL A 150 8.87 25.70 -2.19
N PRO A 151 9.27 26.93 -2.60
CA PRO A 151 10.41 27.60 -2.00
C PRO A 151 10.08 27.99 -0.56
N PRO A 152 11.05 27.99 0.37
CA PRO A 152 10.84 28.47 1.72
C PRO A 152 10.35 29.91 1.63
N THR A 153 9.14 30.14 2.13
CA THR A 153 8.55 31.47 2.21
C THR A 153 9.41 32.27 3.17
N THR A 154 10.21 33.18 2.61
CA THR A 154 10.95 34.20 3.36
C THR A 154 9.94 34.96 4.22
N MET A 155 9.92 34.68 5.51
CA MET A 155 9.32 35.56 6.50
C MET A 155 10.30 36.73 6.62
N ASP A 156 10.00 37.82 5.92
CA ASP A 156 10.67 39.10 6.12
C ASP A 156 10.27 39.71 7.48
N PRO A 157 11.17 40.46 8.13
CA PRO A 157 11.12 40.85 9.55
C PRO A 157 10.05 41.89 9.91
#